data_AF-A0A821Q0U8-F1
#
_entry.id   AF-A0A821Q0U8-F1
#
_cell.length_a   1.000
_cell.length_b   1.000
_cell.length_c   1.000
_cell.angle_alpha   90.00
_cell.angle_beta   90.00
_cell.angle_gamma   90.00
#
_symmetry.space_group_name_H-M   'P 1'
#
loop_
_entity.id
_entity.type
_entity.pdbx_description
1 polymer ?
#
loop_
_entity_poly.entity_id
_entity_poly.type
_entity_poly.pdbx_seq_one_letter_code
_entity_poly.pdbx_strand_id
1 'polypeptide(L)'
;MKEKDSATGALLWLRRSIHFLACFLHEFGQGDKNVEDAMNKAYGQALKPFHDWNTRGVFSVAFRSVPSNEDFLTSLAIDPNEAREALFERQILNEMLEHSTNMNVVVRKINDFYIEHNIELDGIVG
;
A
#
# COMPACT_ATOMS: atom_id res chain seq x y z
N MET A 1 -20.91 3.81 19.25
CA MET A 1 -20.63 4.75 18.14
C MET A 1 -19.80 5.92 18.67
N LYS A 2 -18.49 5.73 18.85
CA LYS A 2 -17.52 6.77 19.25
C LYS A 2 -16.07 6.47 18.79
N GLU A 3 -15.79 5.26 18.31
CA GLU A 3 -14.42 4.83 17.99
C GLU A 3 -14.02 5.10 16.54
N LYS A 4 -14.94 5.12 15.56
CA LYS A 4 -14.62 5.36 14.14
C LYS A 4 -14.07 6.78 13.88
N ASP A 5 -14.60 7.80 14.54
CA ASP A 5 -14.18 9.21 14.39
C ASP A 5 -13.08 9.62 15.40
N SER A 6 -12.55 8.65 16.15
CA SER A 6 -11.47 8.89 17.11
C SER A 6 -10.10 8.81 16.44
N ALA A 7 -9.07 9.35 17.09
CA ALA A 7 -7.69 9.17 16.66
C ALA A 7 -7.30 7.68 16.56
N THR A 8 -7.84 6.83 17.44
CA THR A 8 -7.65 5.37 17.40
C THR A 8 -8.34 4.74 16.19
N GLY A 9 -9.52 5.21 15.80
CA GLY A 9 -10.18 4.75 14.57
C GLY A 9 -9.40 5.17 13.31
N ALA A 10 -8.97 6.44 13.27
CA ALA A 10 -8.18 6.97 12.16
C ALA A 10 -6.83 6.26 12.01
N LEU A 11 -6.12 6.00 13.11
CA LEU A 11 -4.84 5.29 13.11
C LEU A 11 -4.98 3.84 12.62
N LEU A 12 -6.11 3.18 12.89
CA LEU A 12 -6.37 1.84 12.40
C LEU A 12 -6.44 1.82 10.87
N TRP A 13 -7.19 2.75 10.28
CA TRP A 13 -7.30 2.86 8.83
C TRP A 13 -5.99 3.30 8.18
N LEU A 14 -5.29 4.24 8.81
CA LEU A 14 -3.96 4.63 8.36
C LEU A 14 -2.99 3.44 8.35
N ARG A 15 -2.98 2.60 9.39
CA ARG A 15 -2.16 1.39 9.44
C ARG A 15 -2.48 0.44 8.28
N ARG A 16 -3.76 0.21 7.98
CA ARG A 16 -4.19 -0.65 6.86
C ARG A 16 -3.74 -0.08 5.51
N SER A 17 -3.82 1.23 5.32
CA SER A 17 -3.32 1.91 4.11
C SER A 17 -1.80 1.85 3.99
N ILE A 18 -1.05 2.03 5.08
CA ILE A 18 0.41 1.86 5.09
C ILE A 18 0.78 0.41 4.77
N HIS A 19 0.05 -0.57 5.31
CA HIS A 19 0.26 -1.98 4.99
C HIS A 19 0.02 -2.26 3.50
N PHE A 20 -1.04 -1.69 2.91
CA PHE A 20 -1.28 -1.77 1.46
C PHE A 20 -0.11 -1.22 0.65
N LEU A 21 0.38 -0.04 1.00
CA LEU A 21 1.53 0.56 0.32
C LEU A 21 2.79 -0.30 0.48
N ALA A 22 3.06 -0.81 1.68
CA ALA A 22 4.20 -1.69 1.94
C ALA A 22 4.13 -2.98 1.10
N CYS A 23 2.96 -3.61 1.02
CA CYS A 23 2.74 -4.78 0.16
C CYS A 23 2.96 -4.42 -1.31
N PHE A 24 2.43 -3.29 -1.79
CA PHE A 24 2.59 -2.87 -3.18
C PHE A 24 4.06 -2.64 -3.54
N LEU A 25 4.80 -1.88 -2.73
CA LEU A 25 6.22 -1.63 -2.93
C LEU A 25 7.04 -2.93 -2.87
N HIS A 26 6.68 -3.86 -1.99
CA HIS A 26 7.32 -5.17 -1.94
C HIS A 26 7.10 -5.97 -3.21
N GLU A 27 5.85 -6.07 -3.67
CA GLU A 27 5.47 -6.87 -4.83
C GLU A 27 6.03 -6.32 -6.13
N PHE A 28 6.00 -4.99 -6.31
CA PHE A 28 6.56 -4.35 -7.49
C PHE A 28 8.10 -4.32 -7.45
N GLY A 29 8.68 -4.06 -6.27
CA GLY A 29 10.13 -4.04 -6.05
C GLY A 29 10.86 -5.36 -6.35
N GLN A 30 10.14 -6.49 -6.41
CA GLN A 30 10.72 -7.76 -6.88
C GLN A 30 11.13 -7.73 -8.37
N GLY A 31 10.58 -6.80 -9.16
CA GLY A 31 10.84 -6.67 -10.59
C GLY A 31 10.21 -7.76 -11.46
N ASP A 32 9.33 -8.59 -10.90
CA ASP A 32 8.69 -9.72 -11.60
C ASP A 32 7.24 -9.43 -12.05
N LYS A 33 6.66 -8.30 -11.62
CA LYS A 33 5.25 -7.92 -11.85
C LYS A 33 5.15 -6.55 -12.48
N ASN A 34 4.06 -6.33 -13.21
CA ASN A 34 3.64 -4.98 -13.59
C ASN A 34 2.92 -4.28 -12.42
N VAL A 35 2.72 -2.97 -12.55
CA VAL A 35 2.07 -2.13 -11.51
C VAL A 35 0.67 -2.65 -11.19
N GLU A 36 -0.09 -3.06 -12.21
CA GLU A 36 -1.45 -3.60 -12.08
C GLU A 36 -1.47 -4.84 -11.17
N ASP A 37 -0.70 -5.86 -11.52
CA ASP A 37 -0.61 -7.13 -10.79
C ASP A 37 -0.10 -6.95 -9.36
N ALA A 38 0.93 -6.12 -9.18
CA ALA A 38 1.48 -5.81 -7.86
C ALA A 38 0.43 -5.11 -6.97
N MET A 39 -0.30 -4.13 -7.51
CA MET A 39 -1.30 -3.37 -6.77
C MET A 39 -2.55 -4.21 -6.46
N ASN A 40 -3.00 -5.07 -7.38
CA ASN A 40 -4.08 -6.03 -7.13
C ASN A 40 -3.74 -7.00 -6.00
N LYS A 41 -2.51 -7.54 -6.04
CA LYS A 41 -2.03 -8.48 -5.02
C LYS A 41 -1.90 -7.81 -3.65
N ALA A 42 -1.38 -6.60 -3.59
CA ALA A 42 -1.31 -5.80 -2.37
C ALA A 42 -2.69 -5.47 -1.81
N TYR A 43 -3.64 -5.09 -2.67
CA TYR A 43 -5.02 -4.78 -2.26
C TYR A 43 -5.70 -5.99 -1.61
N GLY A 44 -5.53 -7.17 -2.21
CA GLY A 44 -6.05 -8.43 -1.69
C GLY A 44 -5.58 -8.76 -0.28
N GLN A 45 -4.32 -8.44 0.04
CA GLN A 45 -3.71 -8.73 1.34
C GLN A 45 -4.08 -7.70 2.41
N ALA A 46 -4.16 -6.42 2.06
CA ALA A 46 -4.18 -5.34 3.06
C ALA A 46 -5.55 -4.68 3.29
N LEU A 47 -6.30 -4.37 2.22
CA LEU A 47 -7.52 -3.54 2.32
C LEU A 47 -8.79 -4.30 1.99
N LYS A 48 -8.75 -5.20 1.00
CA LYS A 48 -9.91 -5.96 0.52
C LYS A 48 -10.71 -6.66 1.63
N PRO A 49 -10.09 -7.27 2.67
CA PRO A 49 -10.85 -7.88 3.77
C PRO A 49 -11.74 -6.89 4.54
N PHE A 50 -11.34 -5.61 4.56
CA PHE A 50 -11.99 -4.56 5.35
C PHE A 50 -12.89 -3.63 4.52
N HIS A 51 -12.89 -3.76 3.20
CA HIS A 51 -13.81 -3.05 2.31
C HIS A 51 -15.06 -3.90 2.08
N ASP A 52 -16.23 -3.28 2.13
CA ASP A 52 -17.48 -3.90 1.71
C ASP A 52 -17.57 -4.01 0.18
N TRP A 53 -18.66 -4.60 -0.32
CA TRP A 53 -18.83 -4.82 -1.76
C TRP A 53 -18.89 -3.51 -2.56
N ASN A 54 -19.43 -2.43 -1.97
CA ASN A 54 -19.55 -1.13 -2.61
C ASN A 54 -18.18 -0.45 -2.73
N THR A 55 -17.42 -0.39 -1.64
CA THR A 55 -16.05 0.15 -1.59
C THR A 55 -15.10 -0.66 -2.47
N ARG A 56 -15.27 -2.00 -2.55
CA ARG A 56 -14.55 -2.84 -3.52
C ARG A 56 -14.89 -2.49 -4.97
N GLY A 57 -16.13 -2.11 -5.24
CA GLY A 57 -16.57 -1.61 -6.54
C GLY A 57 -15.88 -0.31 -6.92
N VAL A 58 -15.83 0.66 -6.00
CA VAL A 58 -15.12 1.93 -6.18
C VAL A 58 -13.63 1.70 -6.46
N PHE A 59 -12.98 0.83 -5.67
CA PHE A 59 -11.58 0.46 -5.90
C PHE A 59 -11.38 -0.13 -7.30
N SER A 60 -12.25 -1.06 -7.73
CA SER A 60 -12.16 -1.67 -9.08
C SER A 60 -12.28 -0.65 -10.21
N VAL A 61 -13.03 0.43 -10.01
CA VAL A 61 -13.12 1.52 -10.99
C VAL A 61 -11.83 2.34 -11.01
N ALA A 62 -11.35 2.76 -9.85
CA ALA A 62 -10.10 3.52 -9.73
C ALA A 62 -8.88 2.73 -10.24
N PHE A 63 -8.88 1.41 -10.01
CA PHE A 63 -7.83 0.51 -10.44
C PHE A 63 -7.62 0.47 -11.95
N ARG A 64 -8.67 0.72 -12.74
CA ARG A 64 -8.55 0.82 -14.22
C ARG A 64 -7.76 2.04 -14.68
N SER A 65 -7.45 2.96 -13.78
CA SER A 65 -6.66 4.16 -14.04
C SER A 65 -5.22 4.04 -13.52
N VAL A 66 -4.79 2.83 -13.15
CA VAL A 66 -3.39 2.56 -12.78
C VAL A 66 -2.49 2.83 -14.00
N PRO A 67 -1.37 3.54 -13.81
CA PRO A 67 -0.44 3.87 -14.90
C PRO A 67 0.27 2.64 -15.46
N SER A 68 0.91 2.81 -16.62
CA SER A 68 1.89 1.83 -17.10
C SER A 68 3.11 1.75 -16.17
N ASN A 69 3.90 0.68 -16.27
CA ASN A 69 5.16 0.57 -15.51
C ASN A 69 6.10 1.76 -15.79
N GLU A 70 6.20 2.17 -17.05
CA GLU A 70 7.07 3.26 -17.49
C GLU A 70 6.62 4.60 -16.89
N ASP A 71 5.33 4.91 -16.99
CA ASP A 71 4.77 6.15 -16.42
C ASP A 71 4.91 6.17 -14.89
N PHE A 72 4.71 5.01 -14.24
CA PHE A 72 4.89 4.88 -12.81
C PHE A 72 6.35 5.13 -12.39
N LEU A 73 7.32 4.46 -13.01
CA LEU A 73 8.74 4.65 -12.71
C LEU A 73 9.18 6.09 -13.02
N THR A 74 8.73 6.66 -14.14
CA THR A 74 9.01 8.05 -14.49
C THR A 74 8.45 9.02 -13.45
N SER A 75 7.28 8.73 -12.86
CA SER A 75 6.70 9.57 -11.81
C SER A 75 7.46 9.55 -10.48
N LEU A 76 8.38 8.59 -10.30
CA LEU A 76 9.22 8.48 -9.11
C LEU A 76 10.57 9.19 -9.25
N ALA A 77 10.96 9.54 -10.48
CA ALA A 77 12.20 10.26 -10.73
C ALA A 77 12.11 11.71 -10.22
N ILE A 78 13.19 12.21 -9.61
CA ILE A 78 13.26 13.61 -9.16
C ILE A 78 13.50 14.51 -10.37
N ASP A 79 14.34 14.07 -11.30
CA ASP A 79 14.57 14.69 -12.60
C ASP A 79 14.01 13.77 -13.70
N PRO A 80 13.19 14.25 -14.65
CA PRO A 80 12.70 13.44 -15.76
C PRO A 80 13.80 12.75 -16.59
N ASN A 81 15.03 13.25 -16.57
CA ASN A 81 16.17 12.62 -17.23
C ASN A 81 16.73 11.43 -16.45
N GLU A 82 16.55 11.40 -15.13
CA GLU A 82 16.99 10.32 -14.24
C GLU A 82 16.30 9.00 -14.60
N ALA A 83 15.02 9.05 -14.98
CA ALA A 83 14.25 7.89 -15.44
C ALA A 83 14.88 7.18 -16.65
N ARG A 84 15.76 7.88 -17.40
CA ARG A 84 16.46 7.33 -18.58
C ARG A 84 17.83 6.75 -18.25
N GLU A 85 18.30 6.87 -17.01
CA GLU A 85 19.59 6.35 -16.59
C GLU A 85 19.56 4.83 -16.46
N ALA A 86 20.63 4.17 -16.90
CA ALA A 86 20.70 2.71 -16.98
C ALA A 86 20.56 1.98 -15.62
N LEU A 87 20.80 2.68 -14.51
CA LEU A 87 20.73 2.11 -13.16
C LEU A 87 19.46 2.50 -12.40
N PHE A 88 18.69 3.48 -12.89
CA PHE A 88 17.57 4.09 -12.17
C PHE A 88 16.53 3.06 -11.74
N GLU A 89 16.01 2.26 -12.68
CA GLU A 89 15.00 1.25 -12.38
C GLU A 89 15.48 0.28 -11.29
N ARG A 90 16.71 -0.22 -11.42
CA ARG A 90 17.29 -1.13 -10.43
C ARG A 90 17.44 -0.47 -9.05
N GLN A 91 17.85 0.79 -9.00
CA GLN A 91 18.00 1.53 -7.74
C GLN A 91 16.63 1.72 -7.07
N ILE A 92 15.65 2.23 -7.81
CA ILE A 92 14.29 2.44 -7.31
C ILE A 92 13.66 1.13 -6.83
N LEU A 93 13.79 0.03 -7.58
CA LEU A 93 13.25 -1.27 -7.14
C LEU A 93 13.89 -1.75 -5.83
N ASN A 94 15.20 -1.58 -5.65
CA ASN A 94 15.86 -1.91 -4.38
C ASN A 94 15.39 -1.01 -3.23
N GLU A 95 15.24 0.29 -3.47
CA GLU A 95 14.74 1.25 -2.49
C GLU A 95 13.30 0.92 -2.07
N MET A 96 12.44 0.48 -3.00
CA MET A 96 11.09 0.02 -2.70
C MET A 96 11.09 -1.17 -1.74
N LEU A 97 12.01 -2.12 -1.92
CA LEU A 97 12.13 -3.29 -1.03
C LEU A 97 12.60 -2.90 0.37
N GLU A 98 13.60 -2.02 0.46
CA GLU A 98 14.07 -1.47 1.74
C GLU A 98 12.95 -0.70 2.44
N HIS A 99 12.28 0.19 1.72
CA HIS A 99 11.22 1.03 2.26
C HIS A 99 10.02 0.20 2.73
N SER A 100 9.63 -0.83 1.95
CA SER A 100 8.61 -1.78 2.36
C SER A 100 8.95 -2.50 3.66
N THR A 101 10.20 -2.92 3.82
CA THR A 101 10.68 -3.56 5.06
C THR A 101 10.52 -2.64 6.26
N ASN A 102 10.92 -1.37 6.11
CA ASN A 102 10.81 -0.35 7.16
C ASN A 102 9.35 -0.02 7.50
N MET A 103 8.48 0.12 6.48
CA MET A 103 7.04 0.32 6.69
C MET A 103 6.42 -0.85 7.45
N ASN A 104 6.81 -2.09 7.14
CA ASN A 104 6.32 -3.29 7.84
C ASN A 104 6.73 -3.33 9.32
N VAL A 105 7.84 -2.69 9.71
CA VAL A 105 8.16 -2.51 11.15
C VAL A 105 7.13 -1.60 11.82
N VAL A 106 6.75 -0.49 11.18
CA VAL A 106 5.75 0.45 11.72
C VAL A 106 4.37 -0.21 11.79
N VAL A 107 3.95 -0.90 10.72
CA VAL A 107 2.67 -1.62 10.66
C VAL A 107 2.57 -2.63 11.80
N ARG A 108 3.63 -3.42 12.05
CA ARG A 108 3.67 -4.40 13.15
C ARG A 108 3.56 -3.73 14.51
N LYS A 109 4.36 -2.68 14.79
CA LYS A 109 4.29 -1.97 16.08
C LYS A 109 2.90 -1.41 16.37
N ILE A 110 2.24 -0.83 15.36
CA ILE A 110 0.87 -0.33 15.54
C ILE A 110 -0.07 -1.53 15.72
N ASN A 111 0.06 -2.61 14.95
CA ASN A 111 -0.79 -3.78 15.10
C ASN A 111 -0.69 -4.42 16.50
N ASP A 112 0.53 -4.59 17.01
CA ASP A 112 0.82 -5.14 18.34
C ASP A 112 0.16 -4.28 19.42
N PHE A 113 0.24 -2.96 19.31
CA PHE A 113 -0.48 -2.04 20.21
C PHE A 113 -2.00 -2.28 20.21
N TYR A 114 -2.62 -2.52 19.05
CA TYR A 114 -4.08 -2.77 19.01
C TYR A 114 -4.45 -4.12 19.64
N ILE A 115 -3.62 -5.15 19.44
CA ILE A 115 -3.80 -6.48 20.02
C ILE A 115 -3.62 -6.42 21.55
N GLU A 116 -2.51 -5.84 22.02
CA GLU A 116 -2.17 -5.75 23.45
C GLU A 116 -3.24 -5.02 24.27
N HIS A 117 -3.88 -4.01 23.66
CA HIS A 117 -4.94 -3.23 24.30
C HIS A 117 -6.36 -3.72 23.99
N ASN A 118 -6.54 -4.79 23.20
CA ASN A 118 -7.83 -5.36 22.81
C ASN A 118 -8.80 -4.30 22.22
N ILE A 119 -8.29 -3.44 21.35
CA ILE A 119 -9.02 -2.35 20.68
C ILE A 119 -9.18 -2.59 19.18
N GLU A 120 -9.00 -3.84 18.73
CA GLU A 120 -9.11 -4.16 17.31
C GLU A 120 -10.55 -3.96 16.83
N LEU A 121 -10.73 -2.97 15.95
CA LEU A 121 -12.03 -2.68 15.36
C LEU A 121 -12.16 -3.53 14.09
N ASP A 122 -12.85 -4.66 14.19
CA ASP A 122 -13.24 -5.54 13.06
C ASP A 122 -14.23 -4.87 12.07
N GLY A 123 -14.27 -3.54 12.04
CA GLY A 123 -15.15 -2.79 11.18
C GLY A 123 -14.75 -2.94 9.71
N ILE A 124 -15.60 -3.62 8.94
CA ILE A 124 -15.73 -3.40 7.51
C ILE A 124 -16.24 -1.96 7.30
N VAL A 125 -15.65 -1.23 6.35
CA VAL A 125 -16.19 0.07 5.89
C VAL A 125 -17.02 -0.15 4.63
N GLY A 126 -18.19 0.49 4.64
CA GLY A 126 -19.05 0.70 3.49
C GLY A 126 -19.39 2.17 3.33
#